data_AF-A0A835YFX7-F1
#
_entry.id   AF-A0A835YFX7-F1
#
_cell.length_a   1.000
_cell.length_b   1.000
_cell.length_c   1.000
_cell.angle_alpha   90.00
_cell.angle_beta   90.00
_cell.angle_gamma   90.00
#
_symmetry.space_group_name_H-M   'P 1'
#
loop_
_entity.id
_entity.type
_entity.pdbx_description
1 polymer ?
#
loop_
_entity_poly.entity_id
_entity_poly.type
_entity_poly.pdbx_seq_one_letter_code
_entity_poly.pdbx_strand_id
1 'polypeptide(L)'
;MASALSDLLPRLRLQAPGSGEEGSAQGGGRRLRGGGPDEGSEERQLRQRLDVLVPTVWHFLSYRDDDGSLGPPGIRGACAAAARMTALANQRLAGSGFAVAVRECRADPEGYRYLLKPSRDAWLACAPASGDYFYAACGSIIRPSVVDFPRSINIYVAGEMPPSTMWGYGFVPGAADDPFWGHIGLLWDTVTPDSQNSPDAYESGAFTLLHELLHHWGLPHTFPPEGIPANTSCEQDADASRGVRDTPTVSAPVWTQPWATAAFFSCLRTWEAPPLQGDWGASASAASARAAAAGFADDQLSRFDSCPQRPGFDQLGNYMTYSWPVCLAALGHVTPDQVALMHAMTAHVNPDM
;
A
#
# COMPACT_ATOMS: atom_id res chain seq x y z
N MET A 1 -3.23 26.58 -5.89
CA MET A 1 -3.80 26.74 -7.24
C MET A 1 -5.02 25.84 -7.33
N ALA A 2 -6.13 26.37 -6.83
CA ALA A 2 -7.43 25.72 -6.78
C ALA A 2 -8.23 26.07 -8.03
N SER A 3 -9.16 25.18 -8.39
CA SER A 3 -10.19 25.33 -9.43
C SER A 3 -9.72 25.15 -10.87
N ALA A 4 -9.83 23.92 -11.36
CA ALA A 4 -10.38 23.59 -12.68
C ALA A 4 -10.23 22.07 -12.91
N LEU A 5 -11.31 21.30 -12.69
CA LEU A 5 -11.55 19.96 -13.26
C LEU A 5 -12.93 19.46 -12.81
N SER A 6 -13.99 20.20 -13.16
CA SER A 6 -15.38 19.81 -12.85
C SER A 6 -16.23 19.46 -14.07
N ASP A 7 -15.67 19.39 -15.27
CA ASP A 7 -16.47 19.09 -16.47
C ASP A 7 -15.71 18.15 -17.39
N LEU A 8 -16.06 16.85 -17.35
CA LEU A 8 -16.00 15.89 -18.48
C LEU A 8 -16.43 14.49 -18.03
N LEU A 9 -17.74 14.24 -17.99
CA LEU A 9 -18.30 12.89 -18.09
C LEU A 9 -19.59 12.93 -18.90
N PRO A 10 -19.72 12.06 -19.93
CA PRO A 10 -20.98 11.36 -20.05
C PRO A 10 -20.78 9.85 -20.20
N ARG A 11 -21.47 9.13 -19.30
CA ARG A 11 -22.22 7.89 -19.55
C ARG A 11 -21.44 6.69 -20.10
N LEU A 12 -21.04 5.80 -19.19
CA LEU A 12 -20.99 4.37 -19.45
C LEU A 12 -21.98 3.66 -18.52
N ARG A 13 -23.13 3.29 -19.09
CA ARG A 13 -24.06 2.31 -18.51
C ARG A 13 -23.44 0.93 -18.66
N LEU A 14 -23.16 0.25 -17.55
CA LEU A 14 -22.94 -1.19 -17.54
C LEU A 14 -24.26 -1.90 -17.86
N GLN A 15 -24.34 -2.51 -19.05
CA GLN A 15 -25.36 -3.51 -19.36
C GLN A 15 -24.94 -4.84 -18.74
N ALA A 16 -25.80 -5.39 -17.88
CA ALA A 16 -25.74 -6.79 -17.49
C ALA A 16 -26.17 -7.69 -18.66
N PRO A 17 -25.53 -8.84 -18.90
CA PRO A 17 -26.00 -9.78 -19.91
C PRO A 17 -27.23 -10.54 -19.37
N GLY A 18 -28.30 -10.49 -20.18
CA GLY A 18 -29.54 -11.23 -19.98
C GLY A 18 -29.41 -12.72 -20.28
N SER A 19 -30.28 -13.46 -19.62
CA SER A 19 -30.52 -14.91 -19.67
C SER A 19 -31.40 -15.35 -20.85
N GLY A 20 -31.16 -16.57 -21.36
CA GLY A 20 -32.07 -17.40 -22.18
C GLY A 20 -31.89 -17.22 -23.71
N GLU A 21 -31.92 -18.23 -24.58
CA GLU A 21 -32.51 -19.58 -24.54
C GLU A 21 -31.82 -20.54 -25.54
N GLU A 22 -31.92 -21.84 -25.18
CA GLU A 22 -32.05 -23.09 -25.94
C GLU A 22 -31.58 -23.25 -27.40
N GLY A 23 -30.72 -24.27 -27.60
CA GLY A 23 -30.46 -24.91 -28.89
C GLY A 23 -29.92 -26.34 -28.72
N SER A 24 -30.82 -27.33 -28.85
CA SER A 24 -30.53 -28.77 -28.83
C SER A 24 -29.89 -29.25 -30.13
N ALA A 25 -28.76 -29.99 -30.05
CA ALA A 25 -28.41 -31.01 -31.04
C ALA A 25 -27.43 -32.05 -30.47
N GLN A 26 -27.72 -33.31 -30.78
CA GLN A 26 -27.02 -34.54 -30.41
C GLN A 26 -25.63 -34.66 -31.05
N GLY A 27 -24.71 -35.38 -30.38
CA GLY A 27 -23.67 -36.13 -31.10
C GLY A 27 -22.35 -36.36 -30.35
N GLY A 28 -22.01 -37.65 -30.17
CA GLY A 28 -20.62 -38.09 -30.23
C GLY A 28 -19.86 -38.18 -28.91
N GLY A 29 -19.90 -39.35 -28.27
CA GLY A 29 -19.05 -39.68 -27.14
C GLY A 29 -17.57 -39.70 -27.49
N ARG A 30 -16.77 -38.96 -26.72
CA ARG A 30 -15.34 -39.18 -26.54
C ARG A 30 -14.99 -38.80 -25.10
N ARG A 31 -14.82 -39.81 -24.24
CA ARG A 31 -14.35 -39.61 -22.85
C ARG A 31 -12.90 -39.13 -22.89
N LEU A 32 -12.71 -37.81 -22.88
CA LEU A 32 -11.46 -37.20 -22.45
C LEU A 32 -11.52 -37.10 -20.93
N ARG A 33 -10.60 -37.78 -20.23
CA ARG A 33 -10.34 -37.55 -18.81
C ARG A 33 -9.80 -36.13 -18.68
N GLY A 34 -10.69 -35.17 -18.45
CA GLY A 34 -10.31 -33.85 -17.97
C GLY A 34 -9.79 -33.99 -16.55
N GLY A 35 -8.47 -33.94 -16.39
CA GLY A 35 -7.88 -33.59 -15.11
C GLY A 35 -8.27 -32.14 -14.84
N GLY A 36 -9.21 -31.92 -13.92
CA GLY A 36 -9.48 -30.58 -13.43
C GLY A 36 -8.20 -29.99 -12.83
N PRO A 37 -8.05 -28.66 -12.85
CA PRO A 37 -6.96 -28.01 -12.12
C PRO A 37 -7.05 -28.46 -10.66
N ASP A 38 -5.98 -29.12 -10.21
CA ASP A 38 -5.86 -29.59 -8.83
C ASP A 38 -5.70 -28.35 -7.95
N GLU A 39 -6.80 -27.88 -7.35
CA GLU A 39 -6.83 -26.73 -6.42
C GLU A 39 -5.81 -26.90 -5.28
N GLY A 40 -5.45 -28.14 -4.94
CA GLY A 40 -4.39 -28.45 -3.97
C GLY A 40 -2.96 -28.24 -4.47
N SER A 41 -2.74 -28.04 -5.78
CA SER A 41 -1.42 -27.80 -6.37
C SER A 41 -1.02 -26.32 -6.34
N GLU A 42 -1.97 -25.41 -6.49
CA GLU A 42 -1.73 -23.96 -6.49
C GLU A 42 -1.47 -23.45 -5.06
N GLU A 43 -2.28 -23.88 -4.08
CA GLU A 43 -2.03 -23.57 -2.67
C GLU A 43 -0.68 -24.16 -2.19
N ARG A 44 -0.33 -25.36 -2.66
CA ARG A 44 0.96 -26.00 -2.32
C ARG A 44 2.14 -25.31 -3.01
N GLN A 45 1.97 -24.78 -4.23
CA GLN A 45 2.99 -23.96 -4.91
C GLN A 45 3.13 -22.57 -4.26
N LEU A 46 2.04 -21.94 -3.82
CA LEU A 46 2.08 -20.69 -3.06
C LEU A 46 2.81 -20.88 -1.73
N ARG A 47 2.51 -21.95 -0.98
CA ARG A 47 3.23 -22.30 0.26
C ARG A 47 4.71 -22.65 0.04
N GLN A 48 5.10 -23.08 -1.15
CA GLN A 48 6.51 -23.34 -1.49
C GLN A 48 7.29 -22.09 -1.90
N ARG A 49 6.62 -20.95 -2.13
CA ARG A 49 7.22 -19.67 -2.53
C ARG A 49 7.10 -18.58 -1.46
N LEU A 50 6.42 -18.86 -0.36
CA LEU A 50 6.26 -17.95 0.76
C LEU A 50 7.30 -18.28 1.81
N ASP A 51 8.23 -17.35 2.01
CA ASP A 51 9.23 -17.44 3.07
C ASP A 51 8.71 -16.79 4.36
N VAL A 52 7.94 -15.69 4.23
CA VAL A 52 7.42 -14.92 5.36
C VAL A 52 5.93 -14.62 5.17
N LEU A 53 5.10 -15.08 6.12
CA LEU A 53 3.68 -14.71 6.21
C LEU A 53 3.47 -13.88 7.47
N VAL A 54 3.13 -12.61 7.30
CA VAL A 54 3.01 -11.66 8.40
C VAL A 54 1.54 -11.43 8.78
N PRO A 55 1.10 -11.86 9.97
CA PRO A 55 -0.23 -11.54 10.46
C PRO A 55 -0.35 -10.04 10.76
N THR A 56 -1.50 -9.46 10.44
CA THR A 56 -1.86 -8.08 10.78
C THR A 56 -3.09 -8.05 11.67
N VAL A 57 -3.10 -7.12 12.63
CA VAL A 57 -4.22 -6.87 13.54
C VAL A 57 -4.66 -5.42 13.36
N TRP A 58 -5.90 -5.23 12.95
CA TRP A 58 -6.41 -3.89 12.61
C TRP A 58 -7.26 -3.33 13.74
N HIS A 59 -6.98 -2.08 14.12
CA HIS A 59 -7.68 -1.34 15.17
C HIS A 59 -8.33 -0.09 14.58
N PHE A 60 -9.63 -0.16 14.31
CA PHE A 60 -10.40 0.94 13.74
C PHE A 60 -11.03 1.78 14.84
N LEU A 61 -10.45 2.95 15.09
CA LEU A 61 -11.01 3.89 16.03
C LEU A 61 -12.25 4.55 15.43
N SER A 62 -13.24 4.77 16.28
CA SER A 62 -14.54 5.33 15.94
C SER A 62 -14.92 6.45 16.91
N TYR A 63 -16.00 7.16 16.61
CA TYR A 63 -16.63 8.11 17.52
C TYR A 63 -18.15 7.96 17.44
N ARG A 64 -18.87 8.50 18.43
CA ARG A 64 -20.32 8.66 18.32
C ARG A 64 -20.63 10.09 17.91
N ASP A 65 -21.45 10.24 16.90
CA ASP A 65 -21.98 11.54 16.47
C ASP A 65 -23.13 11.98 17.40
N ASP A 66 -23.58 13.22 17.28
CA ASP A 66 -24.63 13.81 18.11
C ASP A 66 -25.98 13.06 17.96
N ASP A 67 -26.20 12.42 16.81
CA ASP A 67 -27.38 11.58 16.55
C ASP A 67 -27.23 10.14 17.09
N GLY A 68 -26.11 9.82 17.74
CA GLY A 68 -25.79 8.53 18.30
C GLY A 68 -25.24 7.50 17.29
N SER A 69 -25.16 7.86 16.01
CA SER A 69 -24.56 7.03 14.98
C SER A 69 -23.06 6.86 15.22
N LEU A 70 -22.50 5.76 14.71
CA LEU A 70 -21.07 5.48 14.83
C LEU A 70 -20.35 6.02 13.59
N GLY A 71 -19.43 6.96 13.82
CA GLY A 71 -18.52 7.48 12.83
C GLY A 71 -17.13 6.81 12.89
N PRO A 72 -16.28 7.04 11.88
CA PRO A 72 -16.56 7.80 10.66
C PRO A 72 -17.59 7.12 9.73
N PRO A 73 -18.16 7.83 8.75
CA PRO A 73 -19.06 7.21 7.77
C PRO A 73 -18.41 5.98 7.10
N GLY A 74 -19.19 4.90 6.98
CA GLY A 74 -18.69 3.64 6.41
C GLY A 74 -17.92 2.72 7.37
N ILE A 75 -17.73 3.11 8.64
CA ILE A 75 -16.96 2.32 9.63
C ILE A 75 -17.42 0.86 9.78
N ARG A 76 -18.70 0.56 9.53
CA ARG A 76 -19.23 -0.82 9.54
C ARG A 76 -18.60 -1.72 8.46
N GLY A 77 -18.07 -1.14 7.38
CA GLY A 77 -17.37 -1.83 6.31
C GLY A 77 -15.85 -1.90 6.50
N ALA A 78 -15.31 -1.39 7.61
CA ALA A 78 -13.86 -1.25 7.82
C ALA A 78 -13.06 -2.55 7.65
N CYS A 79 -13.57 -3.67 8.18
CA CYS A 79 -12.87 -4.95 8.06
C CYS A 79 -12.85 -5.48 6.62
N ALA A 80 -13.90 -5.24 5.84
CA ALA A 80 -13.91 -5.59 4.42
C ALA A 80 -12.91 -4.72 3.64
N ALA A 81 -12.82 -3.43 4.00
CA ALA A 81 -11.86 -2.50 3.41
C ALA A 81 -10.40 -2.90 3.72
N ALA A 82 -10.09 -3.29 4.96
CA ALA A 82 -8.79 -3.82 5.35
C ALA A 82 -8.41 -5.10 4.57
N ALA A 83 -9.35 -6.05 4.46
CA ALA A 83 -9.13 -7.29 3.73
C ALA A 83 -8.84 -7.02 2.24
N ARG A 84 -9.54 -6.07 1.64
CA ARG A 84 -9.31 -5.62 0.26
C ARG A 84 -7.93 -5.00 0.07
N MET A 85 -7.50 -4.08 0.93
CA MET A 85 -6.16 -3.50 0.87
C MET A 85 -5.07 -4.57 1.03
N THR A 86 -5.27 -5.49 1.98
CA THR A 86 -4.34 -6.61 2.22
C THR A 86 -4.22 -7.50 0.98
N ALA A 87 -5.33 -7.81 0.31
CA ALA A 87 -5.33 -8.59 -0.92
C ALA A 87 -4.56 -7.86 -2.05
N LEU A 88 -4.78 -6.56 -2.22
CA LEU A 88 -4.08 -5.75 -3.22
C LEU A 88 -2.57 -5.63 -2.90
N ALA A 89 -2.20 -5.43 -1.63
CA ALA A 89 -0.80 -5.41 -1.20
C ALA A 89 -0.12 -6.75 -1.49
N ASN A 90 -0.77 -7.88 -1.22
CA ASN A 90 -0.25 -9.21 -1.54
C ASN A 90 -0.03 -9.44 -3.04
N GLN A 91 -0.91 -8.90 -3.90
CA GLN A 91 -0.69 -8.94 -5.35
C GLN A 91 0.59 -8.21 -5.76
N ARG A 92 0.95 -7.12 -5.06
CA ARG A 92 2.18 -6.36 -5.32
C ARG A 92 3.43 -6.96 -4.70
N LEU A 93 3.28 -7.70 -3.60
CA LEU A 93 4.36 -8.43 -2.94
C LEU A 93 4.64 -9.79 -3.59
N ALA A 94 3.75 -10.30 -4.44
CA ALA A 94 3.92 -11.59 -5.09
C ALA A 94 5.23 -11.65 -5.88
N GLY A 95 6.16 -12.52 -5.46
CA GLY A 95 7.52 -12.61 -6.00
C GLY A 95 8.62 -12.19 -5.01
N SER A 96 8.27 -11.44 -3.96
CA SER A 96 9.21 -11.05 -2.90
C SER A 96 9.45 -12.11 -1.83
N GLY A 97 8.61 -13.16 -1.76
CA GLY A 97 8.61 -14.13 -0.66
C GLY A 97 7.83 -13.69 0.58
N PHE A 98 7.30 -12.45 0.60
CA PHE A 98 6.44 -11.93 1.65
C PHE A 98 4.96 -12.00 1.28
N ALA A 99 4.12 -12.26 2.28
CA ALA A 99 2.69 -11.99 2.24
C ALA A 99 2.20 -11.51 3.60
N VAL A 100 1.06 -10.82 3.60
CA VAL A 100 0.34 -10.38 4.80
C VAL A 100 -1.04 -11.04 4.88
N ALA A 101 -1.53 -11.25 6.09
CA ALA A 101 -2.89 -11.73 6.31
C ALA A 101 -3.59 -10.91 7.40
N VAL A 102 -4.88 -10.62 7.22
CA VAL A 102 -5.70 -10.06 8.31
C VAL A 102 -6.00 -11.19 9.28
N ARG A 103 -5.33 -11.18 10.44
CA ARG A 103 -5.57 -12.15 11.51
C ARG A 103 -6.77 -11.75 12.34
N GLU A 104 -6.87 -10.48 12.67
CA GLU A 104 -7.94 -9.93 13.49
C GLU A 104 -8.27 -8.51 13.03
N CYS A 105 -9.56 -8.19 13.02
CA CYS A 105 -10.04 -6.86 12.73
C CYS A 105 -10.98 -6.40 13.85
N ARG A 106 -10.61 -5.31 14.52
CA ARG A 106 -11.35 -4.71 15.62
C ARG A 106 -11.95 -3.39 15.16
N ALA A 107 -13.23 -3.41 14.83
CA ALA A 107 -13.99 -2.22 14.44
C ALA A 107 -15.25 -1.99 15.30
N ASP A 108 -15.58 -2.93 16.18
CA ASP A 108 -16.72 -2.82 17.08
C ASP A 108 -16.31 -2.26 18.46
N PRO A 109 -16.71 -1.03 18.81
CA PRO A 109 -16.40 -0.44 20.11
C PRO A 109 -17.14 -1.09 21.28
N GLU A 110 -18.18 -1.90 21.06
CA GLU A 110 -18.85 -2.62 22.14
C GLU A 110 -17.96 -3.76 22.67
N GLY A 111 -17.29 -4.49 21.77
CA GLY A 111 -16.27 -5.48 22.11
C GLY A 111 -14.92 -4.88 22.54
N TYR A 112 -14.55 -3.72 21.98
CA TYR A 112 -13.25 -3.08 22.21
C TYR A 112 -13.40 -1.60 22.56
N ARG A 113 -13.73 -1.31 23.82
CA ARG A 113 -14.08 0.06 24.27
C ARG A 113 -13.03 1.14 23.98
N TYR A 114 -11.75 0.78 23.91
CA TYR A 114 -10.67 1.73 23.62
C TYR A 114 -10.72 2.30 22.19
N LEU A 115 -11.48 1.65 21.28
CA LEU A 115 -11.69 2.14 19.92
C LEU A 115 -12.59 3.38 19.90
N LEU A 116 -13.45 3.57 20.90
CA LEU A 116 -14.42 4.66 20.90
C LEU A 116 -13.83 5.94 21.48
N LYS A 117 -13.77 6.98 20.65
CA LYS A 117 -13.45 8.35 21.06
C LYS A 117 -14.72 9.09 21.50
N PRO A 118 -14.59 10.06 22.43
CA PRO A 118 -15.75 10.73 23.01
C PRO A 118 -16.48 11.66 22.03
N SER A 119 -15.83 12.08 20.93
CA SER A 119 -16.42 12.92 19.89
C SER A 119 -15.63 12.80 18.59
N ARG A 120 -16.18 13.34 17.49
CA ARG A 120 -15.45 13.49 16.22
C ARG A 120 -14.17 14.31 16.40
N ASP A 121 -14.23 15.42 17.13
CA ASP A 121 -13.05 16.27 17.38
C ASP A 121 -11.94 15.52 18.11
N ALA A 122 -12.28 14.70 19.11
CA ALA A 122 -11.30 13.88 19.82
C ALA A 122 -10.72 12.77 18.93
N TRP A 123 -11.48 12.30 17.94
CA TRP A 123 -11.01 11.34 16.95
C TRP A 123 -10.08 11.99 15.90
N LEU A 124 -10.43 13.19 15.39
CA LEU A 124 -9.56 13.98 14.52
C LEU A 124 -8.27 14.41 15.22
N ALA A 125 -8.33 14.67 16.52
CA ALA A 125 -7.15 15.01 17.33
C ALA A 125 -6.14 13.86 17.41
N CYS A 126 -6.49 12.62 17.03
CA CYS A 126 -5.52 11.53 16.91
C CYS A 126 -4.61 11.66 15.69
N ALA A 127 -4.90 12.55 14.73
CA ALA A 127 -4.05 12.85 13.59
C ALA A 127 -4.13 14.35 13.26
N PRO A 128 -3.55 15.22 14.11
CA PRO A 128 -3.71 16.67 14.02
C PRO A 128 -2.93 17.29 12.85
N ALA A 129 -3.30 18.53 12.49
CA ALA A 129 -2.63 19.34 11.46
C ALA A 129 -1.17 19.73 11.78
N SER A 130 -0.73 19.60 13.04
CA SER A 130 0.66 19.87 13.44
C SER A 130 1.66 18.91 12.80
N GLY A 131 1.19 17.84 12.14
CA GLY A 131 2.03 16.76 11.65
C GLY A 131 2.40 15.76 12.75
N ASP A 132 1.78 15.86 13.94
CA ASP A 132 1.96 14.83 14.95
C ASP A 132 1.33 13.52 14.50
N TYR A 133 2.09 12.44 14.63
CA TYR A 133 1.63 11.10 14.31
C TYR A 133 0.64 10.57 15.36
N PHE A 134 -0.12 9.54 14.98
CA PHE A 134 -1.06 8.86 15.87
C PHE A 134 -0.42 8.44 17.21
N TYR A 135 0.83 7.94 17.20
CA TYR A 135 1.51 7.54 18.42
C TYR A 135 1.76 8.69 19.40
N ALA A 136 1.91 9.92 18.91
CA ALA A 136 2.12 11.10 19.75
C ALA A 136 0.80 11.57 20.37
N ALA A 137 -0.27 11.63 19.57
CA ALA A 137 -1.56 12.17 20.02
C ALA A 137 -2.44 11.15 20.75
N CYS A 138 -2.44 9.89 20.30
CA CYS A 138 -3.33 8.83 20.78
C CYS A 138 -2.60 7.52 21.13
N GLY A 139 -1.27 7.52 21.21
CA GLY A 139 -0.47 6.31 21.40
C GLY A 139 -0.58 5.65 22.78
N SER A 140 -1.24 6.27 23.76
CA SER A 140 -1.51 5.66 25.07
C SER A 140 -2.31 4.37 24.98
N ILE A 141 -3.05 4.14 23.88
CA ILE A 141 -3.82 2.91 23.65
C ILE A 141 -2.98 1.78 23.04
N ILE A 142 -1.79 2.05 22.48
CA ILE A 142 -1.04 1.06 21.69
C ILE A 142 -0.61 -0.13 22.56
N ARG A 143 0.22 0.13 23.59
CA ARG A 143 0.74 -0.91 24.48
C ARG A 143 -0.35 -1.76 25.15
N PRO A 144 -1.44 -1.19 25.70
CA PRO A 144 -2.47 -2.01 26.36
C PRO A 144 -3.40 -2.76 25.40
N SER A 145 -3.44 -2.41 24.10
CA SER A 145 -4.40 -3.00 23.16
C SER A 145 -3.79 -3.89 22.08
N VAL A 146 -2.47 -3.90 21.96
CA VAL A 146 -1.72 -4.74 21.04
C VAL A 146 -2.09 -6.22 21.21
N VAL A 147 -2.10 -6.95 20.10
CA VAL A 147 -2.39 -8.38 20.06
C VAL A 147 -1.22 -9.07 19.41
N ASP A 148 -0.82 -10.19 19.99
CA ASP A 148 0.14 -11.11 19.39
C ASP A 148 1.42 -10.47 18.87
N PHE A 149 1.93 -9.46 19.59
CA PHE A 149 3.18 -8.79 19.28
C PHE A 149 4.37 -9.57 19.86
N PRO A 150 5.52 -9.69 19.15
CA PRO A 150 5.83 -9.10 17.84
C PRO A 150 5.50 -9.98 16.63
N ARG A 151 4.77 -11.09 16.83
CA ARG A 151 4.34 -12.03 15.76
C ARG A 151 3.26 -11.48 14.84
N SER A 152 2.81 -10.25 15.05
CA SER A 152 1.87 -9.57 14.19
C SER A 152 2.10 -8.07 14.19
N ILE A 153 1.84 -7.45 13.05
CA ILE A 153 1.87 -6.00 12.90
C ILE A 153 0.51 -5.44 13.29
N ASN A 154 0.49 -4.60 14.32
CA ASN A 154 -0.73 -3.95 14.78
C ASN A 154 -0.88 -2.62 14.05
N ILE A 155 -2.03 -2.43 13.38
CA ILE A 155 -2.31 -1.30 12.49
C ILE A 155 -3.45 -0.49 13.10
N TYR A 156 -3.20 0.78 13.42
CA TYR A 156 -4.18 1.68 14.03
C TYR A 156 -4.72 2.66 13.00
N VAL A 157 -6.05 2.76 12.91
CA VAL A 157 -6.73 3.62 11.93
C VAL A 157 -7.54 4.67 12.67
N ALA A 158 -7.20 5.95 12.47
CA ALA A 158 -7.88 7.08 13.10
C ALA A 158 -7.63 8.39 12.33
N GLY A 159 -8.53 9.36 12.52
CA GLY A 159 -8.45 10.65 11.84
C GLY A 159 -8.70 10.59 10.34
N GLU A 160 -8.79 11.75 9.72
CA GLU A 160 -8.99 11.94 8.28
C GLU A 160 -8.34 13.28 7.86
N MET A 161 -8.31 13.53 6.56
CA MET A 161 -7.87 14.78 5.97
C MET A 161 -9.04 15.63 5.49
N PRO A 162 -8.99 16.95 5.71
CA PRO A 162 -8.22 17.64 6.76
C PRO A 162 -8.71 17.27 8.18
N PRO A 163 -7.90 17.43 9.25
CA PRO A 163 -6.73 18.32 9.34
C PRO A 163 -5.37 17.64 9.13
N SER A 164 -5.29 16.31 9.13
CA SER A 164 -4.01 15.62 8.92
C SER A 164 -3.41 15.96 7.55
N THR A 165 -2.10 15.81 7.42
CA THR A 165 -1.33 16.03 6.18
C THR A 165 -0.62 14.78 5.68
N MET A 166 -0.93 13.62 6.26
CA MET A 166 -0.21 12.36 6.02
C MET A 166 -1.19 11.20 5.87
N TRP A 167 -0.93 10.25 4.98
CA TRP A 167 -1.84 9.12 4.75
C TRP A 167 -1.60 7.94 5.71
N GLY A 168 -0.37 7.81 6.19
CA GLY A 168 0.08 6.72 7.05
C GLY A 168 1.52 6.90 7.50
N TYR A 169 1.97 6.02 8.39
CA TYR A 169 3.38 5.89 8.78
C TYR A 169 3.69 4.48 9.31
N GLY A 170 4.96 4.11 9.18
CA GLY A 170 5.63 2.99 9.80
C GLY A 170 7.04 3.39 10.24
N PHE A 171 7.61 2.62 11.16
CA PHE A 171 8.98 2.82 11.64
C PHE A 171 9.97 1.99 10.82
N VAL A 172 11.22 2.45 10.70
CA VAL A 172 12.26 1.82 9.85
C VAL A 172 13.48 1.37 10.66
N PRO A 173 13.62 0.07 10.97
CA PRO A 173 12.57 -0.95 10.93
C PRO A 173 11.55 -0.75 12.06
N GLY A 174 10.44 -1.48 11.99
CA GLY A 174 9.54 -1.61 13.13
C GLY A 174 10.24 -2.32 14.29
N ALA A 175 10.08 -1.80 15.50
CA ALA A 175 10.62 -2.44 16.69
C ALA A 175 9.90 -3.77 16.96
N ALA A 176 10.64 -4.78 17.40
CA ALA A 176 10.11 -6.08 17.82
C ALA A 176 9.99 -6.22 19.36
N ASP A 177 10.54 -5.29 20.11
CA ASP A 177 10.60 -5.30 21.58
C ASP A 177 9.66 -4.27 22.24
N ASP A 178 9.23 -3.24 21.50
CA ASP A 178 8.23 -2.27 21.96
C ASP A 178 7.15 -2.03 20.89
N PRO A 179 5.89 -2.43 21.12
CA PRO A 179 4.81 -2.25 20.16
C PRO A 179 4.52 -0.77 19.87
N PHE A 180 4.93 0.15 20.75
CA PHE A 180 4.85 1.58 20.47
C PHE A 180 5.70 2.00 19.26
N TRP A 181 6.84 1.33 19.02
CA TRP A 181 7.72 1.59 17.87
C TRP A 181 7.60 0.50 16.79
N GLY A 182 6.71 -0.48 16.97
CA GLY A 182 6.48 -1.61 16.06
C GLY A 182 5.09 -1.63 15.41
N HIS A 183 4.31 -0.57 15.52
CA HIS A 183 2.98 -0.49 14.92
C HIS A 183 3.01 0.34 13.63
N ILE A 184 1.92 0.27 12.86
CA ILE A 184 1.63 1.14 11.72
C ILE A 184 0.42 2.00 12.09
N GLY A 185 0.42 3.27 11.67
CA GLY A 185 -0.77 4.11 11.74
C GLY A 185 -1.23 4.52 10.35
N LEU A 186 -2.55 4.50 10.11
CA LEU A 186 -3.18 4.95 8.86
C LEU A 186 -4.33 5.91 9.18
N LEU A 187 -4.66 6.79 8.24
CA LEU A 187 -5.91 7.56 8.30
C LEU A 187 -7.11 6.74 7.82
N TRP A 188 -8.31 7.17 8.22
CA TRP A 188 -9.55 6.60 7.68
C TRP A 188 -9.66 6.80 6.17
N ASP A 189 -9.27 7.95 5.63
CA ASP A 189 -9.31 8.22 4.19
C ASP A 189 -8.46 7.23 3.39
N THR A 190 -7.35 6.77 3.98
CA THR A 190 -6.46 5.75 3.39
C THR A 190 -7.19 4.41 3.24
N VAL A 191 -8.12 4.10 4.14
CA VAL A 191 -8.76 2.79 4.23
C VAL A 191 -10.16 2.76 3.62
N THR A 192 -10.91 3.86 3.68
CA THR A 192 -12.29 3.88 3.20
C THR A 192 -12.39 3.74 1.67
N PRO A 193 -13.30 2.89 1.15
CA PRO A 193 -13.57 2.80 -0.29
C PRO A 193 -14.14 4.08 -0.91
N ASP A 194 -14.62 5.01 -0.10
CA ASP A 194 -15.14 6.30 -0.56
C ASP A 194 -14.01 7.33 -0.81
N SER A 195 -12.74 6.96 -0.58
CA SER A 195 -11.57 7.81 -0.76
C SER A 195 -10.42 7.03 -1.41
N GLN A 196 -9.32 6.78 -0.70
CA GLN A 196 -8.08 6.25 -1.28
C GLN A 196 -8.12 4.76 -1.58
N ASN A 197 -8.96 3.99 -0.90
CA ASN A 197 -9.09 2.55 -1.13
C ASN A 197 -10.09 2.25 -2.25
N SER A 198 -9.95 2.93 -3.38
CA SER A 198 -10.89 2.89 -4.51
C SER A 198 -10.18 2.83 -5.86
N PRO A 199 -10.80 2.22 -6.89
CA PRO A 199 -10.24 2.22 -8.25
C PRO A 199 -10.05 3.64 -8.81
N ASP A 200 -10.93 4.58 -8.48
CA ASP A 200 -10.87 5.98 -8.94
C ASP A 200 -9.65 6.71 -8.35
N ALA A 201 -9.22 6.32 -7.15
CA ALA A 201 -7.98 6.77 -6.52
C ALA A 201 -6.76 5.90 -6.86
N TYR A 202 -6.87 5.02 -7.87
CA TYR A 202 -5.85 4.04 -8.23
C TYR A 202 -5.40 3.15 -7.07
N GLU A 203 -6.32 2.80 -6.15
CA GLU A 203 -6.01 1.98 -4.99
C GLU A 203 -4.89 2.54 -4.10
N SER A 204 -4.73 3.87 -4.09
CA SER A 204 -3.68 4.55 -3.32
C SER A 204 -3.62 4.11 -1.86
N GLY A 205 -4.77 3.78 -1.25
CA GLY A 205 -4.84 3.23 0.09
C GLY A 205 -4.02 1.95 0.27
N ALA A 206 -4.15 1.00 -0.65
CA ALA A 206 -3.39 -0.25 -0.62
C ALA A 206 -1.89 -0.02 -0.83
N PHE A 207 -1.51 0.99 -1.64
CA PHE A 207 -0.12 1.37 -1.80
C PHE A 207 0.47 2.04 -0.58
N THR A 208 -0.30 2.86 0.14
CA THR A 208 0.10 3.40 1.44
C THR A 208 0.32 2.25 2.44
N LEU A 209 -0.61 1.29 2.55
CA LEU A 209 -0.40 0.12 3.40
C LEU A 209 0.88 -0.63 3.04
N LEU A 210 1.11 -0.89 1.75
CA LEU A 210 2.33 -1.55 1.28
C LEU A 210 3.58 -0.76 1.66
N HIS A 211 3.58 0.56 1.43
CA HIS A 211 4.68 1.45 1.80
C HIS A 211 5.02 1.34 3.29
N GLU A 212 4.03 1.40 4.18
CA GLU A 212 4.27 1.32 5.62
C GLU A 212 4.72 -0.09 6.08
N LEU A 213 4.26 -1.15 5.40
CA LEU A 213 4.76 -2.50 5.64
C LEU A 213 6.24 -2.63 5.24
N LEU A 214 6.62 -2.05 4.10
CA LEU A 214 8.01 -2.03 3.63
C LEU A 214 8.91 -1.25 4.60
N HIS A 215 8.44 -0.12 5.14
CA HIS A 215 9.10 0.56 6.25
C HIS A 215 9.30 -0.34 7.46
N HIS A 216 8.24 -1.03 7.90
CA HIS A 216 8.30 -1.95 9.03
C HIS A 216 9.36 -3.05 8.82
N TRP A 217 9.50 -3.56 7.59
CA TRP A 217 10.55 -4.52 7.19
C TRP A 217 11.92 -3.89 6.91
N GLY A 218 12.10 -2.61 7.25
CA GLY A 218 13.41 -1.96 7.29
C GLY A 218 13.82 -1.20 6.04
N LEU A 219 12.93 -1.05 5.04
CA LEU A 219 13.21 -0.21 3.88
C LEU A 219 13.04 1.28 4.24
N PRO A 220 14.06 2.13 4.10
CA PRO A 220 13.87 3.58 4.16
C PRO A 220 13.30 4.10 2.83
N HIS A 221 13.01 5.39 2.77
CA HIS A 221 12.75 6.08 1.50
C HIS A 221 13.97 6.03 0.59
N THR A 222 13.74 6.03 -0.73
CA THR A 222 14.83 6.13 -1.73
C THR A 222 15.43 7.53 -1.82
N PHE A 223 14.73 8.52 -1.26
CA PHE A 223 15.14 9.92 -1.18
C PHE A 223 15.54 10.28 0.26
N PRO A 224 16.41 11.28 0.45
CA PRO A 224 16.76 11.75 1.79
C PRO A 224 15.59 12.48 2.46
N PRO A 225 15.59 12.61 3.81
CA PRO A 225 14.53 13.29 4.53
C PRO A 225 14.18 14.67 3.97
N GLU A 226 12.89 15.02 4.00
CA GLU A 226 12.42 16.33 3.53
C GLU A 226 13.14 17.48 4.22
N GLY A 227 13.37 18.57 3.48
CA GLY A 227 14.06 19.76 3.97
C GLY A 227 15.58 19.77 3.75
N ILE A 228 16.17 18.69 3.23
CA ILE A 228 17.56 18.71 2.76
C ILE A 228 17.63 19.44 1.41
N PRO A 229 18.51 20.46 1.25
CA PRO A 229 18.69 21.17 -0.02
C PRO A 229 19.05 20.23 -1.18
N ALA A 230 18.51 20.49 -2.37
CA ALA A 230 18.69 19.63 -3.56
C ALA A 230 20.15 19.36 -3.94
N ASN A 231 21.06 20.31 -3.69
CA ASN A 231 22.49 20.14 -3.95
C ASN A 231 23.17 19.17 -2.97
N THR A 232 22.64 19.04 -1.76
CA THR A 232 23.12 18.09 -0.74
C THR A 232 22.42 16.75 -0.86
N SER A 233 21.17 16.71 -1.33
CA SER A 233 20.42 15.46 -1.43
C SER A 233 21.02 14.49 -2.46
N CYS A 234 21.53 14.98 -3.60
CA CYS A 234 22.23 14.12 -4.57
C CYS A 234 23.60 13.60 -4.08
N GLU A 235 24.11 14.07 -2.95
CA GLU A 235 25.34 13.54 -2.34
C GLU A 235 25.05 12.33 -1.44
N GLN A 236 23.81 12.17 -1.01
CA GLN A 236 23.38 11.13 -0.08
C GLN A 236 22.51 10.11 -0.80
N ASP A 237 23.01 8.89 -0.85
CA ASP A 237 22.20 7.74 -1.21
C ASP A 237 21.47 7.25 0.06
N ALA A 238 20.16 7.52 0.12
CA ALA A 238 19.37 7.42 1.34
C ALA A 238 19.25 5.98 1.86
N ASP A 239 19.20 5.00 0.97
CA ASP A 239 19.01 3.59 1.29
C ASP A 239 20.28 2.73 1.10
N ALA A 240 21.33 3.23 0.41
CA ALA A 240 22.62 2.53 0.32
C ALA A 240 23.30 2.25 1.65
N SER A 241 23.12 3.12 2.66
CA SER A 241 23.65 2.87 4.01
C SER A 241 23.07 1.62 4.67
N ARG A 242 21.91 1.14 4.19
CA ARG A 242 21.24 -0.10 4.62
C ARG A 242 21.54 -1.28 3.69
N GLY A 243 22.34 -1.09 2.65
CA GLY A 243 22.75 -2.13 1.72
C GLY A 243 21.92 -2.25 0.44
N VAL A 244 21.00 -1.30 0.18
CA VAL A 244 20.27 -1.23 -1.10
C VAL A 244 21.13 -0.52 -2.13
N ARG A 245 21.55 -1.18 -3.22
CA ARG A 245 22.49 -0.61 -4.20
C ARG A 245 21.93 -0.51 -5.61
N ASP A 246 20.73 -1.05 -5.83
CA ASP A 246 20.04 -1.09 -7.10
C ASP A 246 18.90 -0.06 -7.22
N THR A 247 18.84 0.86 -6.26
CA THR A 247 18.09 2.12 -6.31
C THR A 247 19.03 3.25 -6.75
N PRO A 248 18.57 4.18 -7.59
CA PRO A 248 19.35 5.36 -7.97
C PRO A 248 19.38 6.36 -6.82
N THR A 249 20.43 7.18 -6.75
CA THR A 249 20.42 8.37 -5.90
C THR A 249 19.41 9.37 -6.44
N VAL A 250 18.43 9.78 -5.62
CA VAL A 250 17.41 10.77 -5.99
C VAL A 250 17.40 11.94 -4.99
N SER A 251 16.95 13.10 -5.43
CA SER A 251 17.08 14.34 -4.64
C SER A 251 15.93 14.61 -3.67
N ALA A 252 14.73 14.07 -3.94
CA ALA A 252 13.49 14.32 -3.19
C ALA A 252 12.35 13.40 -3.70
N PRO A 253 11.19 13.33 -3.01
CA PRO A 253 9.99 12.64 -3.50
C PRO A 253 9.59 13.02 -4.93
N VAL A 254 9.06 12.08 -5.71
CA VAL A 254 8.63 12.33 -7.10
C VAL A 254 7.63 13.49 -7.21
N TRP A 255 6.69 13.62 -6.26
CA TRP A 255 5.66 14.68 -6.29
C TRP A 255 6.22 16.09 -6.07
N THR A 256 7.44 16.22 -5.53
CA THR A 256 8.12 17.51 -5.30
C THR A 256 9.00 17.95 -6.47
N GLN A 257 9.28 17.05 -7.42
CA GLN A 257 10.22 17.31 -8.50
C GLN A 257 9.65 18.33 -9.51
N PRO A 258 10.49 19.14 -10.18
CA PRO A 258 10.02 20.12 -11.17
C PRO A 258 9.31 19.47 -12.37
N TRP A 259 9.54 18.17 -12.59
CA TRP A 259 8.91 17.35 -13.61
C TRP A 259 7.76 16.46 -13.07
N ALA A 260 7.30 16.64 -11.82
CA ALA A 260 6.26 15.82 -11.18
C ALA A 260 4.99 15.65 -12.03
N THR A 261 4.51 16.74 -12.65
CA THR A 261 3.35 16.70 -13.55
C THR A 261 3.62 15.87 -14.81
N ALA A 262 4.83 15.94 -15.36
CA ALA A 262 5.21 15.15 -16.52
C ALA A 262 5.35 13.66 -16.16
N ALA A 263 5.81 13.33 -14.95
CA ALA A 263 5.82 11.98 -14.41
C ALA A 263 4.39 11.42 -14.30
N PHE A 264 3.46 12.18 -13.69
CA PHE A 264 2.04 11.79 -13.62
C PHE A 264 1.48 11.39 -14.99
N PHE A 265 1.62 12.25 -16.01
CA PHE A 265 1.11 11.96 -17.34
C PHE A 265 1.86 10.82 -18.04
N SER A 266 3.13 10.61 -17.74
CA SER A 266 3.88 9.45 -18.26
C SER A 266 3.34 8.14 -17.69
N CYS A 267 3.06 8.11 -16.39
CA CYS A 267 2.46 6.96 -15.74
C CYS A 267 1.02 6.72 -16.21
N LEU A 268 0.22 7.78 -16.37
CA LEU A 268 -1.14 7.66 -16.90
C LEU A 268 -1.15 7.05 -18.31
N ARG A 269 -0.26 7.51 -19.20
CA ARG A 269 -0.12 6.88 -20.53
C ARG A 269 0.31 5.41 -20.45
N THR A 270 1.16 5.07 -19.49
CA THR A 270 1.60 3.67 -19.29
C THR A 270 0.45 2.82 -18.77
N TRP A 271 -0.34 3.34 -17.84
CA TRP A 271 -1.56 2.72 -17.33
C TRP A 271 -2.58 2.44 -18.45
N GLU A 272 -2.78 3.41 -19.34
CA GLU A 272 -3.76 3.31 -20.43
C GLU A 272 -3.26 2.49 -21.65
N ALA A 273 -1.94 2.28 -21.79
CA ALA A 273 -1.35 1.57 -22.90
C ALA A 273 -1.27 0.04 -22.67
N PRO A 274 -1.19 -0.78 -23.73
CA PRO A 274 -0.82 -2.18 -23.59
C PRO A 274 0.55 -2.35 -22.89
N PRO A 275 0.70 -3.37 -22.01
CA PRO A 275 -0.27 -4.43 -21.74
C PRO A 275 -1.36 -4.07 -20.71
N LEU A 276 -1.27 -2.92 -20.03
CA LEU A 276 -2.12 -2.60 -18.88
C LEU A 276 -3.55 -2.22 -19.28
N GLN A 277 -3.74 -1.27 -20.20
CA GLN A 277 -5.08 -0.86 -20.69
C GLN A 277 -6.09 -0.53 -19.58
N GLY A 278 -5.63 0.01 -18.45
CA GLY A 278 -6.46 0.28 -17.29
C GLY A 278 -6.92 -0.96 -16.50
N ASP A 279 -6.37 -2.13 -16.80
CA ASP A 279 -6.75 -3.40 -16.17
C ASP A 279 -5.94 -3.69 -14.91
N TRP A 280 -6.63 -3.81 -13.78
CA TRP A 280 -6.02 -4.11 -12.49
C TRP A 280 -5.37 -5.49 -12.43
N GLY A 281 -5.90 -6.49 -13.14
CA GLY A 281 -5.32 -7.83 -13.20
C GLY A 281 -3.98 -7.85 -13.95
N ALA A 282 -3.91 -7.17 -15.09
CA ALA A 282 -2.69 -6.96 -15.86
C ALA A 282 -1.65 -6.17 -15.06
N SER A 283 -2.09 -5.12 -14.35
CA SER A 283 -1.24 -4.33 -13.46
C SER A 283 -0.68 -5.15 -12.31
N ALA A 284 -1.51 -5.93 -11.61
CA ALA A 284 -1.08 -6.83 -10.55
C ALA A 284 -0.07 -7.86 -11.07
N SER A 285 -0.34 -8.46 -12.23
CA SER A 285 0.56 -9.43 -12.88
C SER A 285 1.90 -8.78 -13.25
N ALA A 286 1.88 -7.57 -13.80
CA ALA A 286 3.08 -6.83 -14.15
C ALA A 286 3.91 -6.47 -12.91
N ALA A 287 3.28 -5.97 -11.84
CA ALA A 287 3.98 -5.68 -10.59
C ALA A 287 4.57 -6.94 -9.94
N SER A 288 3.84 -8.05 -9.93
CA SER A 288 4.35 -9.33 -9.44
C SER A 288 5.56 -9.81 -10.24
N ALA A 289 5.54 -9.66 -11.56
CA ALA A 289 6.69 -9.99 -12.41
C ALA A 289 7.89 -9.08 -12.17
N ARG A 290 7.68 -7.85 -11.70
CA ARG A 290 8.74 -6.89 -11.35
C ARG A 290 9.30 -7.11 -9.94
N ALA A 291 8.50 -7.63 -9.00
CA ALA A 291 8.98 -7.90 -7.65
C ALA A 291 10.19 -8.85 -7.70
N ALA A 292 11.35 -8.36 -7.24
CA ALA A 292 12.64 -9.07 -7.30
C ALA A 292 13.23 -9.33 -8.71
N ALA A 293 12.70 -8.70 -9.76
CA ALA A 293 13.34 -8.68 -11.07
C ALA A 293 14.42 -7.59 -11.14
N ALA A 294 15.55 -7.89 -11.79
CA ALA A 294 16.57 -6.89 -12.07
C ALA A 294 16.18 -6.05 -13.30
N GLY A 295 16.43 -4.74 -13.25
CA GLY A 295 16.27 -3.85 -14.40
C GLY A 295 14.82 -3.47 -14.69
N PHE A 296 14.35 -2.39 -14.06
CA PHE A 296 13.03 -1.81 -14.27
C PHE A 296 13.02 -0.92 -15.53
N ALA A 297 13.21 -1.51 -16.71
CA ALA A 297 13.43 -0.76 -17.95
C ALA A 297 12.34 0.29 -18.26
N ASP A 298 11.08 -0.03 -17.95
CA ASP A 298 9.94 0.89 -18.12
C ASP A 298 10.04 2.15 -17.22
N ASP A 299 10.83 2.04 -16.15
CA ASP A 299 11.03 3.06 -15.12
C ASP A 299 12.47 3.61 -15.10
N GLN A 300 13.18 3.48 -16.23
CA GLN A 300 14.50 4.05 -16.46
C GLN A 300 14.41 5.12 -17.54
N LEU A 301 13.78 6.24 -17.19
CA LEU A 301 13.44 7.32 -18.11
C LEU A 301 14.32 8.54 -17.87
N SER A 302 15.24 8.83 -18.79
CA SER A 302 16.23 9.93 -18.65
C SER A 302 15.67 11.34 -18.50
N ARG A 303 14.37 11.54 -18.76
CA ARG A 303 13.67 12.81 -18.51
C ARG A 303 13.22 12.99 -17.06
N PHE A 304 13.33 11.94 -16.24
CA PHE A 304 12.98 11.92 -14.82
C PHE A 304 14.24 11.59 -14.04
N ASP A 305 15.10 12.60 -13.94
CA ASP A 305 16.41 12.49 -13.34
C ASP A 305 16.63 13.73 -12.48
N SER A 306 16.52 13.53 -11.17
CA SER A 306 16.73 14.59 -10.19
C SER A 306 18.21 14.75 -9.82
N CYS A 307 19.06 13.78 -10.18
CA CYS A 307 20.49 13.76 -9.88
C CYS A 307 21.34 13.37 -11.11
N PRO A 308 21.38 14.19 -12.17
CA PRO A 308 21.94 13.81 -13.48
C PRO A 308 23.46 13.59 -13.55
N GLN A 309 24.17 13.83 -12.45
CA GLN A 309 25.59 13.51 -12.30
C GLN A 309 25.82 12.17 -11.58
N ARG A 310 24.74 11.47 -11.21
CA ARG A 310 24.76 10.16 -10.58
C ARG A 310 24.25 9.10 -11.57
N PRO A 311 24.64 7.83 -11.43
CA PRO A 311 24.10 6.75 -12.25
C PRO A 311 22.61 6.50 -11.97
N GLY A 312 21.86 6.22 -13.04
CA GLY A 312 20.44 5.86 -12.97
C GLY A 312 19.49 7.04 -13.15
N PHE A 313 18.19 6.77 -13.06
CA PHE A 313 17.11 7.75 -13.17
C PHE A 313 16.07 7.46 -12.09
N ASP A 314 15.43 8.49 -11.54
CA ASP A 314 14.40 8.38 -10.50
C ASP A 314 13.35 7.32 -10.87
N GLN A 315 13.17 6.33 -9.99
CA GLN A 315 12.24 5.22 -10.19
C GLN A 315 10.82 5.64 -9.78
N LEU A 316 9.98 6.05 -10.73
CA LEU A 316 8.61 6.53 -10.49
C LEU A 316 7.69 5.49 -9.87
N GLY A 317 7.96 4.21 -10.09
CA GLY A 317 7.17 3.07 -9.62
C GLY A 317 7.69 2.42 -8.35
N ASN A 318 8.83 2.85 -7.80
CA ASN A 318 9.34 2.25 -6.56
C ASN A 318 8.39 2.62 -5.41
N TYR A 319 7.90 1.63 -4.66
CA TYR A 319 6.95 1.91 -3.58
C TYR A 319 7.52 2.83 -2.50
N MET A 320 8.85 2.99 -2.39
CA MET A 320 9.52 3.82 -1.39
C MET A 320 9.84 5.27 -1.86
N THR A 321 9.42 5.69 -3.06
CA THR A 321 9.82 6.99 -3.64
C THR A 321 8.84 8.16 -3.45
N TYR A 322 7.69 7.93 -2.81
CA TYR A 322 6.57 8.89 -2.76
C TYR A 322 6.19 9.41 -4.16
N SER A 323 5.50 8.56 -4.91
CA SER A 323 5.03 8.85 -6.27
C SER A 323 3.51 9.05 -6.32
N TRP A 324 3.01 9.39 -7.51
CA TRP A 324 1.58 9.44 -7.77
C TRP A 324 0.97 8.03 -7.75
N PRO A 325 -0.25 7.83 -7.23
CA PRO A 325 -0.90 6.52 -7.22
C PRO A 325 -0.95 5.82 -8.58
N VAL A 326 -1.20 6.57 -9.66
CA VAL A 326 -1.18 6.03 -11.03
C VAL A 326 0.19 5.48 -11.45
N CYS A 327 1.29 6.06 -10.94
CA CYS A 327 2.64 5.52 -11.16
C CYS A 327 2.84 4.20 -10.43
N LEU A 328 2.35 4.07 -9.20
CA LEU A 328 2.42 2.82 -8.45
C LEU A 328 1.52 1.74 -9.08
N ALA A 329 0.36 2.11 -9.62
CA ALA A 329 -0.48 1.20 -10.40
C ALA A 329 0.19 0.75 -11.71
N ALA A 330 0.86 1.65 -12.43
CA ALA A 330 1.46 1.33 -13.73
C ALA A 330 2.84 0.64 -13.62
N LEU A 331 3.69 1.14 -12.72
CA LEU A 331 5.13 0.86 -12.64
C LEU A 331 5.54 0.24 -11.28
N GLY A 332 4.60 0.02 -10.37
CA GLY A 332 4.82 -0.48 -9.01
C GLY A 332 5.81 -1.64 -8.90
N HIS A 333 6.85 -1.47 -8.09
CA HIS A 333 7.86 -2.51 -7.84
C HIS A 333 8.65 -2.30 -6.53
N VAL A 334 9.34 -3.37 -6.11
CA VAL A 334 10.44 -3.38 -5.14
C VAL A 334 11.68 -3.96 -5.83
N THR A 335 12.86 -3.44 -5.52
CA THR A 335 14.11 -3.91 -6.11
C THR A 335 14.62 -5.20 -5.48
N PRO A 336 15.47 -5.98 -6.17
CA PRO A 336 16.14 -7.14 -5.56
C PRO A 336 16.86 -6.86 -4.24
N ASP A 337 17.64 -5.78 -4.13
CA ASP A 337 18.33 -5.47 -2.87
C ASP A 337 17.37 -5.01 -1.78
N GLN A 338 16.26 -4.34 -2.13
CA GLN A 338 15.18 -4.04 -1.19
C GLN A 338 14.56 -5.34 -0.65
N VAL A 339 14.23 -6.31 -1.51
CA VAL A 339 13.70 -7.61 -1.08
C VAL A 339 14.72 -8.35 -0.18
N ALA A 340 15.99 -8.35 -0.55
CA ALA A 340 17.05 -8.94 0.28
C ALA A 340 17.16 -8.28 1.65
N LEU A 341 17.06 -6.95 1.71
CA LEU A 341 17.04 -6.20 2.96
C LEU A 341 15.81 -6.54 3.82
N MET A 342 14.62 -6.66 3.23
CA MET A 342 13.40 -7.06 3.95
C MET A 342 13.57 -8.42 4.64
N HIS A 343 14.08 -9.43 3.93
CA HIS A 343 14.38 -10.76 4.48
C HIS A 343 15.43 -10.70 5.58
N ALA A 344 16.53 -9.96 5.35
CA ALA A 344 17.59 -9.81 6.33
C ALA A 344 17.08 -9.13 7.61
N MET A 345 16.32 -8.04 7.49
CA MET A 345 15.78 -7.31 8.62
C MET A 345 14.77 -8.13 9.40
N THR A 346 13.87 -8.86 8.72
CA THR A 346 12.94 -9.76 9.40
C THR A 346 13.71 -10.83 10.19
N ALA A 347 14.69 -11.49 9.57
CA ALA A 347 15.49 -12.52 10.25
C ALA A 347 16.35 -11.99 11.42
N HIS A 348 16.78 -10.72 11.38
CA HIS A 348 17.70 -10.16 12.39
C HIS A 348 16.98 -9.39 13.49
N VAL A 349 15.95 -8.63 13.15
CA VAL A 349 15.25 -7.69 14.06
C VAL A 349 14.03 -8.35 14.68
N ASN A 350 13.30 -9.19 13.93
CA ASN A 350 12.10 -9.87 14.41
C ASN A 350 12.06 -11.33 13.94
N PRO A 351 12.96 -12.20 14.48
CA PRO A 351 13.03 -13.61 14.08
C PRO A 351 11.78 -14.42 14.48
N ASP A 352 10.91 -13.87 15.32
CA ASP A 352 9.67 -14.52 15.77
C ASP A 352 8.47 -14.24 14.84
N MET A 353 8.68 -13.48 13.76
CA MET A 353 7.62 -13.10 12.80
C MET A 353 7.07 -14.26 11.97
#